data_AF-A0A6J6CAV7-F1
#
_entry.id   AF-A0A6J6CAV7-F1
#
_cell.length_a   1.000
_cell.length_b   1.000
_cell.length_c   1.000
_cell.angle_alpha   90.00
_cell.angle_beta   90.00
_cell.angle_gamma   90.00
#
_symmetry.space_group_name_H-M   'P 1'
#
loop_
_entity.id
_entity.type
_entity.pdbx_description
1 polymer ?
#
loop_
_entity_poly.entity_id
_entity_poly.type
_entity_poly.pdbx_seq_one_letter_code
_entity_poly.pdbx_strand_id
1 'polypeptide(L)'
;MPLKGYRATELLTFKELSDLFQFRLLIEPWAAEQAAKLIDNTGKTALKAEMQSAKTAIKFAGENQFQALSEHDSRFHTLVASISGNQTVADFYGRTHCHLHLFRLYMANKLHRIDSGSRTDFVKDLFEQYYQSGSGQLAIKEHDAIANAILDQNAKAAKIAMHAHIESSLKRFSPAAQAAQK
;
A
#
# COMPACT_ATOMS: atom_id res chain seq x y z
N MET A 1 -12.06 -37.43 0.89
CA MET A 1 -11.71 -36.28 1.78
C MET A 1 -12.63 -35.12 1.39
N PRO A 2 -13.52 -34.64 2.26
CA PRO A 2 -14.45 -33.58 1.91
C PRO A 2 -13.71 -32.23 1.84
N LEU A 3 -14.07 -31.42 0.85
CA LEU A 3 -13.51 -30.09 0.57
C LEU A 3 -13.78 -29.16 1.75
N LYS A 4 -12.74 -28.86 2.55
CA LYS A 4 -12.81 -27.82 3.58
C LYS A 4 -13.14 -26.49 2.90
N GLY A 5 -14.29 -25.94 3.25
CA GLY A 5 -14.77 -24.65 2.78
C GLY A 5 -13.70 -23.58 2.92
N TYR A 6 -13.36 -22.96 1.80
CA TYR A 6 -12.54 -21.76 1.74
C TYR A 6 -13.38 -20.64 2.39
N ARG A 7 -13.29 -20.49 3.71
CA ARG A 7 -13.72 -19.25 4.37
C ARG A 7 -12.77 -18.17 3.85
N ALA A 8 -13.30 -17.15 3.18
CA ALA A 8 -12.53 -15.96 2.90
C ALA A 8 -11.96 -15.46 4.24
N THR A 9 -10.65 -15.24 4.33
CA THR A 9 -9.96 -14.69 5.52
C THR A 9 -10.77 -13.52 6.05
N GLU A 10 -10.98 -13.35 7.35
CA GLU A 10 -11.76 -12.21 7.85
C GLU A 10 -11.10 -10.87 7.45
N LEU A 11 -11.89 -9.79 7.43
CA LEU A 11 -11.32 -8.44 7.27
C LEU A 11 -10.51 -8.10 8.51
N LEU A 12 -9.43 -7.34 8.36
CA LEU A 12 -8.67 -6.88 9.51
C LEU A 12 -9.53 -5.96 10.38
N THR A 13 -9.48 -6.19 11.68
CA THR A 13 -9.94 -5.22 12.67
C THR A 13 -9.06 -3.96 12.63
N PHE A 14 -9.53 -2.84 13.20
CA PHE A 14 -8.71 -1.63 13.36
C PHE A 14 -7.43 -1.91 14.14
N LYS A 15 -7.49 -2.78 15.17
CA LYS A 15 -6.30 -3.16 15.94
C LYS A 15 -5.29 -3.87 15.05
N GLU A 16 -5.70 -4.90 14.31
CA GLU A 16 -4.80 -5.64 13.42
C GLU A 16 -4.25 -4.76 12.29
N LEU A 17 -5.07 -3.82 11.79
CA LEU A 17 -4.58 -2.83 10.83
C LEU A 17 -3.53 -1.90 11.45
N SER A 18 -3.77 -1.42 12.67
CA SER A 18 -2.81 -0.58 13.39
C SER A 18 -1.50 -1.33 13.66
N ASP A 19 -1.58 -2.58 14.13
CA ASP A 19 -0.43 -3.45 14.35
C ASP A 19 0.35 -3.66 13.03
N LEU A 20 -0.36 -3.86 11.91
CA LEU A 20 0.24 -3.97 10.59
C LEU A 20 0.99 -2.68 10.20
N PHE A 21 0.40 -1.49 10.39
CA PHE A 21 1.08 -0.22 10.09
C PHE A 21 2.28 0.04 11.00
N GLN A 22 2.22 -0.36 12.28
CA GLN A 22 3.38 -0.30 13.18
C GLN A 22 4.52 -1.19 12.65
N PHE A 23 4.20 -2.41 12.21
CA PHE A 23 5.17 -3.28 11.56
C PHE A 23 5.77 -2.64 10.30
N ARG A 24 4.93 -2.04 9.43
CA ARG A 24 5.40 -1.33 8.22
C ARG A 24 6.37 -0.22 8.58
N LEU A 25 6.08 0.61 9.59
CA LEU A 25 6.94 1.70 10.04
C LEU A 25 8.31 1.22 10.57
N LEU A 26 8.40 0.01 11.10
CA LEU A 26 9.66 -0.58 11.53
C LEU A 26 10.49 -1.11 10.35
N ILE A 27 9.83 -1.72 9.36
CA ILE A 27 10.50 -2.51 8.32
C ILE A 27 10.74 -1.73 7.04
N GLU A 28 9.71 -1.09 6.48
CA GLU A 28 9.79 -0.47 5.15
C GLU A 28 10.77 0.72 5.10
N PRO A 29 10.83 1.65 6.08
CA PRO A 29 11.81 2.73 6.05
C PRO A 29 13.26 2.24 6.12
N TRP A 30 13.51 1.19 6.91
CA TRP A 30 14.81 0.53 6.94
C TRP A 30 15.11 -0.13 5.58
N ALA A 31 14.15 -0.82 4.99
CA ALA A 31 14.32 -1.46 3.69
C ALA A 31 14.64 -0.43 2.59
N ALA A 32 13.96 0.72 2.58
CA ALA A 32 14.24 1.82 1.65
C ALA A 32 15.64 2.42 1.86
N GLU A 33 16.06 2.59 3.13
CA GLU A 33 17.42 3.03 3.47
C GLU A 33 18.48 2.08 2.89
N GLN A 34 18.28 0.77 3.09
CA GLN A 34 19.20 -0.26 2.61
C GLN A 34 19.18 -0.40 1.09
N ALA A 35 18.00 -0.28 0.48
CA ALA A 35 17.84 -0.32 -0.97
C ALA A 35 18.66 0.79 -1.63
N ALA A 36 18.60 2.01 -1.10
CA ALA A 36 19.42 3.12 -1.61
C ALA A 36 20.94 2.86 -1.51
N LYS A 37 21.40 2.15 -0.46
CA LYS A 37 22.82 1.81 -0.29
C LYS A 37 23.29 0.71 -1.27
N LEU A 38 22.40 -0.21 -1.63
CA LEU A 38 22.77 -1.45 -2.31
C LEU A 38 22.32 -1.52 -3.78
N ILE A 39 21.49 -0.57 -4.24
CA ILE A 39 20.89 -0.64 -5.57
C ILE A 39 21.94 -0.71 -6.70
N ASP A 40 21.82 -1.76 -7.50
CA ASP A 40 22.63 -2.03 -8.70
C ASP A 40 21.88 -1.64 -9.98
N ASN A 41 22.47 -1.90 -11.15
CA ASN A 41 21.84 -1.58 -12.44
C ASN A 41 20.55 -2.38 -12.70
N THR A 42 20.49 -3.62 -12.20
CA THR A 42 19.29 -4.46 -12.29
C THR A 42 18.15 -3.85 -11.49
N GLY A 43 18.41 -3.49 -10.22
CA GLY A 43 17.46 -2.82 -9.35
C GLY A 43 17.03 -1.45 -9.88
N LYS A 44 17.95 -0.65 -10.44
CA LYS A 44 17.62 0.63 -11.09
C LYS A 44 16.63 0.44 -12.24
N THR A 45 16.85 -0.58 -13.06
CA THR A 45 15.99 -0.89 -14.21
C THR A 45 14.62 -1.34 -13.74
N ALA A 46 14.56 -2.27 -12.79
CA ALA A 46 13.31 -2.78 -12.23
C ALA A 46 12.48 -1.66 -11.55
N LEU A 47 13.12 -0.81 -10.75
CA LEU A 47 12.45 0.28 -10.03
C LEU A 47 11.87 1.32 -11.00
N LYS A 48 12.62 1.69 -12.05
CA LYS A 48 12.11 2.58 -13.11
C LYS A 48 10.94 1.96 -13.87
N ALA A 49 11.02 0.67 -14.19
CA ALA A 49 9.93 -0.05 -14.88
C ALA A 49 8.66 -0.10 -14.02
N GLU A 50 8.78 -0.38 -12.72
CA GLU A 50 7.64 -0.40 -11.81
C GLU A 50 6.99 0.99 -11.69
N MET A 51 7.78 2.07 -11.56
CA MET A 51 7.25 3.44 -11.57
C MET A 51 6.56 3.81 -12.89
N GLN A 52 7.06 3.30 -14.02
CA GLN A 52 6.39 3.50 -15.31
C GLN A 52 5.06 2.73 -15.40
N SER A 53 4.96 1.57 -14.76
CA SER A 53 3.70 0.82 -14.67
C SER A 53 2.64 1.63 -13.91
N ALA A 54 3.02 2.30 -12.81
CA ALA A 54 2.14 3.17 -12.04
C ALA A 54 1.59 4.33 -12.89
N LYS A 55 2.47 4.99 -13.65
CA LYS A 55 2.08 6.08 -14.57
C LYS A 55 1.11 5.61 -15.65
N THR A 56 1.20 4.35 -16.06
CA THR A 56 0.26 3.74 -17.00
C THR A 56 -1.06 3.43 -16.31
N ALA A 57 -1.02 2.89 -15.10
CA ALA A 57 -2.21 2.56 -14.32
C ALA A 57 -3.11 3.78 -14.07
N ILE A 58 -2.56 4.98 -13.84
CA ILE A 58 -3.35 6.23 -13.70
C ILE A 58 -4.21 6.51 -14.94
N LYS A 59 -3.83 6.04 -16.13
CA LYS A 59 -4.59 6.28 -17.37
C LYS A 59 -5.83 5.40 -17.52
N PHE A 60 -5.94 4.33 -16.72
CA PHE A 60 -7.14 3.51 -16.70
C PHE A 60 -8.30 4.26 -16.03
N ALA A 61 -9.52 3.76 -16.24
CA ALA A 61 -10.73 4.30 -15.63
C ALA A 61 -11.41 3.26 -14.73
N GLY A 62 -12.10 3.75 -13.69
CA GLY A 62 -12.95 2.93 -12.83
C GLY A 62 -12.19 1.82 -12.09
N GLU A 63 -12.76 0.63 -12.08
CA GLU A 63 -12.25 -0.51 -11.30
C GLU A 63 -10.89 -1.02 -11.78
N ASN A 64 -10.63 -0.93 -13.08
CA ASN A 64 -9.35 -1.34 -13.67
C ASN A 64 -8.19 -0.44 -13.19
N GLN A 65 -8.45 0.86 -13.04
CA GLN A 65 -7.47 1.78 -12.45
C GLN A 65 -7.14 1.39 -11.02
N PHE A 66 -8.18 1.14 -10.24
CA PHE A 66 -8.04 0.81 -8.83
C PHE A 66 -7.28 -0.51 -8.60
N GLN A 67 -7.61 -1.55 -9.36
CA GLN A 67 -6.90 -2.83 -9.30
C GLN A 67 -5.42 -2.65 -9.68
N ALA A 68 -5.14 -1.99 -10.80
CA ALA A 68 -3.78 -1.79 -11.28
C ALA A 68 -2.91 -0.99 -10.28
N LEU A 69 -3.49 0.01 -9.61
CA LEU A 69 -2.80 0.76 -8.56
C LEU A 69 -2.53 -0.06 -7.31
N SER A 70 -3.50 -0.88 -6.88
CA SER A 70 -3.32 -1.78 -5.73
C SER A 70 -2.22 -2.82 -5.99
N GLU A 71 -2.15 -3.33 -7.22
CA GLU A 71 -1.09 -4.25 -7.63
C GLU A 71 0.27 -3.54 -7.71
N HIS A 72 0.31 -2.28 -8.18
CA HIS A 72 1.50 -1.45 -8.15
C HIS A 72 2.02 -1.26 -6.72
N ASP A 73 1.15 -0.93 -5.75
CA ASP A 73 1.56 -0.79 -4.35
C ASP A 73 2.23 -2.08 -3.84
N SER A 74 1.63 -3.24 -4.11
CA SER A 74 2.21 -4.54 -3.78
C SER A 74 3.60 -4.77 -4.38
N ARG A 75 3.73 -4.56 -5.70
CA ARG A 75 4.99 -4.80 -6.41
C ARG A 75 6.07 -3.80 -6.01
N PHE A 76 5.73 -2.53 -5.86
CA PHE A 76 6.67 -1.48 -5.47
C PHE A 76 7.31 -1.77 -4.11
N HIS A 77 6.49 -2.03 -3.10
CA HIS A 77 6.99 -2.28 -1.74
C HIS A 77 7.79 -3.57 -1.64
N THR A 78 7.33 -4.63 -2.32
CA THR A 78 8.09 -5.90 -2.41
C THR A 78 9.44 -5.69 -3.12
N LEU A 79 9.47 -4.91 -4.19
CA LEU A 79 10.69 -4.60 -4.92
C LEU A 79 11.68 -3.83 -4.06
N VAL A 80 11.25 -2.80 -3.33
CA VAL A 80 12.10 -2.05 -2.39
C VAL A 80 12.66 -2.98 -1.32
N ALA A 81 11.82 -3.87 -0.75
CA ALA A 81 12.27 -4.86 0.23
C ALA A 81 13.32 -5.83 -0.36
N SER A 82 13.16 -6.27 -1.60
CA SER A 82 14.16 -7.11 -2.29
C SER A 82 15.47 -6.37 -2.54
N ILE A 83 15.43 -5.11 -2.99
CA ILE A 83 16.63 -4.28 -3.24
C ILE A 83 17.40 -4.00 -1.93
N SER A 84 16.74 -4.10 -0.76
CA SER A 84 17.41 -3.96 0.56
C SER A 84 18.51 -5.00 0.83
N GLY A 85 18.61 -6.05 0.01
CA GLY A 85 19.60 -7.11 0.14
C GLY A 85 19.32 -8.11 1.26
N ASN A 86 18.18 -7.98 1.96
CA ASN A 86 17.77 -8.94 2.99
C ASN A 86 16.54 -9.75 2.52
N GLN A 87 16.81 -10.94 1.98
CA GLN A 87 15.78 -11.82 1.44
C GLN A 87 14.74 -12.22 2.49
N THR A 88 15.16 -12.44 3.74
CA THR A 88 14.25 -12.75 4.84
C THR A 88 13.25 -11.62 5.05
N VAL A 89 13.71 -10.35 5.07
CA VAL A 89 12.80 -9.20 5.17
C VAL A 89 11.84 -9.14 3.99
N ALA A 90 12.32 -9.33 2.76
CA ALA A 90 11.49 -9.32 1.56
C ALA A 90 10.39 -10.42 1.61
N ASP A 91 10.77 -11.64 1.98
CA ASP A 91 9.86 -12.78 2.04
C ASP A 91 8.79 -12.58 3.13
N PHE A 92 9.20 -12.19 4.34
CA PHE A 92 8.26 -11.98 5.45
C PHE A 92 7.36 -10.77 5.20
N TYR A 93 7.88 -9.70 4.60
CA TYR A 93 7.07 -8.57 4.18
C TYR A 93 5.99 -8.98 3.17
N GLY A 94 6.37 -9.70 2.11
CA GLY A 94 5.42 -10.16 1.09
C GLY A 94 4.28 -11.01 1.66
N ARG A 95 4.56 -11.83 2.69
CA ARG A 95 3.57 -12.68 3.38
C ARG A 95 2.60 -11.91 4.26
N THR A 96 2.87 -10.66 4.58
CA THR A 96 1.87 -9.82 5.29
C THR A 96 0.66 -9.53 4.42
N HIS A 97 0.82 -9.57 3.09
CA HIS A 97 -0.22 -9.20 2.13
C HIS A 97 -0.88 -7.85 2.45
N CYS A 98 -0.11 -6.88 2.99
CA CYS A 98 -0.65 -5.61 3.49
C CYS A 98 -1.60 -4.93 2.50
N HIS A 99 -1.16 -4.76 1.25
CA HIS A 99 -1.95 -4.05 0.24
C HIS A 99 -3.21 -4.81 -0.19
N LEU A 100 -3.21 -6.15 -0.08
CA LEU A 100 -4.44 -6.94 -0.24
C LEU A 100 -5.41 -6.69 0.91
N HIS A 101 -4.93 -6.64 2.16
CA HIS A 101 -5.80 -6.34 3.29
C HIS A 101 -6.42 -4.93 3.19
N LEU A 102 -5.62 -3.93 2.78
CA LEU A 102 -6.10 -2.57 2.51
C LEU A 102 -7.14 -2.54 1.38
N PHE A 103 -6.87 -3.25 0.28
CA PHE A 103 -7.82 -3.42 -0.82
C PHE A 103 -9.14 -4.04 -0.37
N ARG A 104 -9.09 -5.08 0.45
CA ARG A 104 -10.29 -5.78 0.94
C ARG A 104 -11.13 -4.90 1.86
N LEU A 105 -10.50 -4.12 2.74
CA LEU A 105 -11.19 -3.13 3.58
C LEU A 105 -11.88 -2.04 2.72
N TYR A 106 -11.19 -1.56 1.69
CA TYR A 106 -11.77 -0.61 0.75
C TYR A 106 -12.98 -1.18 -0.01
N MET A 107 -12.87 -2.41 -0.54
CA MET A 107 -13.96 -3.07 -1.26
C MET A 107 -15.19 -3.34 -0.39
N ALA A 108 -14.96 -3.78 0.86
CA ALA A 108 -16.03 -4.00 1.83
C ALA A 108 -16.82 -2.72 2.10
N ASN A 109 -16.13 -1.58 2.17
CA ASN A 109 -16.76 -0.29 2.32
C ASN A 109 -17.53 0.15 1.05
N LYS A 110 -16.91 0.05 -0.13
CA LYS A 110 -17.52 0.43 -1.43
C LYS A 110 -18.84 -0.28 -1.70
N LEU A 111 -18.95 -1.56 -1.33
CA LEU A 111 -20.10 -2.39 -1.64
C LEU A 111 -21.27 -2.24 -0.65
N HIS A 112 -21.24 -1.25 0.26
CA HIS A 112 -22.25 -1.05 1.32
C HIS A 112 -22.57 -2.31 2.11
N ARG A 113 -21.63 -3.25 2.22
CA ARG A 113 -21.79 -4.48 3.01
C ARG A 113 -21.59 -4.25 4.52
N ILE A 114 -21.51 -2.99 4.93
CA ILE A 114 -21.54 -2.54 6.32
C ILE A 114 -22.95 -1.97 6.52
N ASP A 115 -23.81 -2.74 7.19
CA ASP A 115 -25.22 -2.40 7.40
C ASP A 115 -25.35 -1.14 8.27
N SER A 116 -26.19 -0.19 7.84
CA SER A 116 -26.19 1.18 8.36
C SER A 116 -27.46 1.49 9.18
N GLY A 117 -27.30 1.56 10.50
CA GLY A 117 -28.13 2.44 11.31
C GLY A 117 -27.39 3.76 11.58
N SER A 118 -27.79 4.85 10.93
CA SER A 118 -27.44 6.25 11.28
C SER A 118 -26.06 6.81 10.86
N ARG A 119 -25.46 6.38 9.73
CA ARG A 119 -24.17 6.95 9.28
C ARG A 119 -24.06 7.30 7.79
N THR A 120 -25.20 7.53 7.16
CA THR A 120 -25.34 7.51 5.70
C THR A 120 -24.82 8.76 4.99
N ASP A 121 -24.78 9.92 5.65
CA ASP A 121 -24.39 11.19 4.98
C ASP A 121 -22.93 11.60 5.22
N PHE A 122 -22.33 11.27 6.38
CA PHE A 122 -20.94 11.64 6.71
C PHE A 122 -19.88 10.72 6.05
N VAL A 123 -20.26 9.47 5.79
CA VAL A 123 -19.40 8.46 5.20
C VAL A 123 -19.21 8.79 3.71
N LYS A 124 -20.27 9.12 2.99
CA LYS A 124 -20.28 9.37 1.54
C LYS A 124 -19.24 10.40 1.06
N ASP A 125 -19.07 11.51 1.78
CA ASP A 125 -18.11 12.60 1.43
C ASP A 125 -16.63 12.20 1.58
N LEU A 126 -16.32 11.24 2.44
CA LEU A 126 -14.95 10.77 2.66
C LEU A 126 -14.50 9.77 1.58
N PHE A 127 -15.45 9.08 0.95
CA PHE A 127 -15.19 7.97 0.01
C PHE A 127 -15.03 8.41 -1.44
N GLU A 128 -15.70 9.47 -1.90
CA GLU A 128 -15.41 10.05 -3.22
C GLU A 128 -13.99 10.65 -3.25
N GLN A 129 -13.49 11.15 -2.12
CA GLN A 129 -12.17 11.79 -2.11
C GLN A 129 -10.99 10.81 -2.26
N TYR A 130 -11.17 9.56 -1.80
CA TYR A 130 -10.05 8.64 -1.69
C TYR A 130 -9.54 8.11 -3.04
N TYR A 131 -10.41 7.87 -4.02
CA TYR A 131 -9.96 7.46 -5.36
C TYR A 131 -10.52 8.31 -6.51
N GLN A 132 -11.51 9.18 -6.29
CA GLN A 132 -11.96 10.11 -7.36
C GLN A 132 -11.20 11.45 -7.38
N SER A 133 -10.48 11.85 -6.32
CA SER A 133 -9.77 13.15 -6.28
C SER A 133 -8.32 13.09 -5.79
N GLY A 134 -7.51 12.24 -6.44
CA GLY A 134 -6.05 12.42 -6.43
C GLY A 134 -5.27 11.74 -5.31
N SER A 135 -5.89 10.93 -4.44
CA SER A 135 -5.14 10.20 -3.40
C SER A 135 -4.29 9.04 -3.96
N GLY A 136 -4.76 8.33 -4.98
CA GLY A 136 -3.93 7.37 -5.73
C GLY A 136 -2.78 8.08 -6.46
N GLN A 137 -3.02 9.26 -7.01
CA GLN A 137 -1.97 10.11 -7.57
C GLN A 137 -0.99 10.61 -6.51
N LEU A 138 -1.45 10.85 -5.27
CA LEU A 138 -0.61 11.21 -4.14
C LEU A 138 0.30 10.05 -3.72
N ALA A 139 -0.24 8.83 -3.60
CA ALA A 139 0.57 7.65 -3.31
C ALA A 139 1.68 7.45 -4.35
N ILE A 140 1.38 7.64 -5.63
CA ILE A 140 2.36 7.52 -6.71
C ILE A 140 3.40 8.63 -6.65
N LYS A 141 3.02 9.87 -6.29
CA LYS A 141 3.98 10.95 -6.05
C LYS A 141 4.91 10.64 -4.87
N GLU A 142 4.37 10.06 -3.80
CA GLU A 142 5.17 9.59 -2.66
C GLU A 142 6.12 8.46 -3.08
N HIS A 143 5.65 7.50 -3.89
CA HIS A 143 6.50 6.44 -4.47
C HIS A 143 7.58 7.01 -5.39
N ASP A 144 7.28 8.02 -6.22
CA ASP A 144 8.28 8.71 -7.04
C ASP A 144 9.37 9.34 -6.15
N ALA A 145 9.00 9.97 -5.03
CA ALA A 145 9.97 10.54 -4.09
C ALA A 145 10.88 9.47 -3.46
N ILE A 146 10.31 8.33 -3.05
CA ILE A 146 11.08 7.19 -2.53
C ILE A 146 12.00 6.63 -3.62
N ALA A 147 11.46 6.39 -4.82
CA ALA A 147 12.20 5.82 -5.93
C ALA A 147 13.37 6.71 -6.34
N ASN A 148 13.14 8.02 -6.46
CA ASN A 148 14.21 8.99 -6.77
C ASN A 148 15.29 8.97 -5.69
N ALA A 149 14.92 8.99 -4.41
CA ALA A 149 15.90 8.92 -3.33
C ALA A 149 16.74 7.62 -3.35
N ILE A 150 16.13 6.49 -3.71
CA ILE A 150 16.84 5.21 -3.90
C ILE A 150 17.76 5.28 -5.12
N LEU A 151 17.28 5.79 -6.26
CA LEU A 151 18.05 5.91 -7.51
C LEU A 151 19.26 6.83 -7.36
N ASP A 152 19.11 7.90 -6.57
CA ASP A 152 20.16 8.86 -6.21
C ASP A 152 21.09 8.33 -5.11
N GLN A 153 20.87 7.09 -4.65
CA GLN A 153 21.61 6.43 -3.58
C GLN A 153 21.64 7.24 -2.26
N ASN A 154 20.60 8.04 -2.03
CA ASN A 154 20.45 8.85 -0.83
C ASN A 154 19.67 8.09 0.24
N ALA A 155 20.39 7.28 1.02
CA ALA A 155 19.81 6.42 2.05
C ALA A 155 18.94 7.15 3.08
N LYS A 156 19.39 8.33 3.54
CA LYS A 156 18.65 9.13 4.52
C LYS A 156 17.33 9.64 3.91
N ALA A 157 17.37 10.15 2.68
CA ALA A 157 16.17 10.63 2.00
C ALA A 157 15.18 9.49 1.73
N ALA A 158 15.66 8.31 1.31
CA ALA A 158 14.82 7.15 1.03
C ALA A 158 14.06 6.68 2.29
N LYS A 159 14.76 6.62 3.44
CA LYS A 159 14.15 6.32 4.74
C LYS A 159 13.06 7.31 5.12
N ILE A 160 13.35 8.61 5.04
CA ILE A 160 12.43 9.68 5.42
C ILE A 160 11.19 9.66 4.52
N ALA A 161 11.39 9.53 3.20
CA ALA A 161 10.30 9.49 2.24
C ALA A 161 9.39 8.27 2.47
N MET A 162 9.97 7.10 2.74
CA MET A 162 9.20 5.88 3.03
C MET A 162 8.41 6.00 4.34
N HIS A 163 9.02 6.54 5.40
CA HIS A 163 8.31 6.80 6.65
C HIS A 163 7.10 7.73 6.45
N ALA A 164 7.32 8.86 5.77
CA ALA A 164 6.26 9.84 5.50
C ALA A 164 5.12 9.25 4.66
N HIS A 165 5.44 8.42 3.66
CA HIS A 165 4.45 7.69 2.86
C HIS A 165 3.55 6.79 3.72
N ILE A 166 4.14 6.01 4.63
CA ILE A 166 3.39 5.07 5.47
C ILE A 166 2.48 5.83 6.45
N GLU A 167 2.97 6.90 7.07
CA GLU A 167 2.14 7.75 7.94
C GLU A 167 0.98 8.40 7.18
N SER A 168 1.26 8.90 5.97
CA SER A 168 0.25 9.44 5.06
C SER A 168 -0.79 8.36 4.71
N SER A 169 -0.35 7.13 4.42
CA SER A 169 -1.22 5.98 4.13
C SER A 169 -2.09 5.59 5.33
N LEU A 170 -1.55 5.56 6.55
CA LEU A 170 -2.33 5.25 7.75
C LEU A 170 -3.45 6.25 8.00
N LYS A 171 -3.16 7.56 7.93
CA LYS A 171 -4.15 8.63 8.12
C LYS A 171 -5.33 8.45 7.16
N ARG A 172 -4.99 8.12 5.93
CA ARG A 172 -5.88 7.85 4.80
C ARG A 172 -6.79 6.63 5.01
N PHE A 173 -6.28 5.53 5.57
CA PHE A 173 -7.06 4.30 5.82
C PHE A 173 -7.75 4.24 7.19
N SER A 174 -7.38 5.11 8.13
CA SER A 174 -7.96 5.13 9.49
C SER A 174 -9.50 5.17 9.54
N PRO A 175 -10.22 5.89 8.66
CA PRO A 175 -11.69 5.95 8.73
C PRO A 175 -12.37 4.67 8.21
N ALA A 176 -11.82 4.04 7.16
CA ALA A 176 -12.34 2.79 6.61
C ALA A 176 -12.18 1.64 7.61
N ALA A 177 -11.06 1.62 8.33
CA ALA A 177 -10.76 0.64 9.37
C ALA A 177 -11.70 0.74 10.57
N GLN A 178 -12.09 1.96 10.97
CA GLN A 178 -13.09 2.19 12.01
C GLN A 178 -14.51 1.79 11.58
N ALA A 179 -14.83 1.92 10.29
CA ALA A 179 -16.12 1.50 9.75
C ALA A 179 -16.28 -0.03 9.71
N ALA A 180 -15.21 -0.78 9.42
CA ALA A 180 -15.22 -2.25 9.35
C ALA A 180 -15.32 -2.96 10.70
N GLN A 181 -15.28 -2.23 11.82
CA GLN A 181 -15.35 -2.78 13.19
C GLN A 181 -16.74 -2.73 13.84
N LYS A 182 -17.73 -2.12 13.17
CA LYS A 182 -19.08 -1.95 13.69
C LYS A 182 -20.07 -2.73 12.85
#